data_AF-A0A4Y2GPW5-F1
#
_entry.id   AF-A0A4Y2GPW5-F1
#
_cell.length_a   1.000
_cell.length_b   1.000
_cell.length_c   1.000
_cell.angle_alpha   90.00
_cell.angle_beta   90.00
_cell.angle_gamma   90.00
#
_symmetry.space_group_name_H-M   'P 1'
#
loop_
_entity.id
_entity.type
_entity.pdbx_description
1 polymer ?
#
loop_
_entity_poly.entity_id
_entity_poly.type
_entity_poly.pdbx_seq_one_letter_code
_entity_poly.pdbx_strand_id
1 'polypeptide(L)'
;MFKPFGSDAGTNIFIRYNQIITRSVIDLTKVDKSICIALIDEKPGDYDNECEKIGEHREKLDIAHIRVKAYLEKLSCRCEAPESVNLEKAKLKLPKVEFVKFGREIKDWLSFWNQFSRIHEDVKICDEDKFQYLIQSTIIGSRARDIVDSYPPTAQNYAKAVDNLKTTFGREEFFFEYYVTELFSLVVKNTTNLYSKLNIMELYDKL
;
A
#
# COMPACT_ATOMS: atom_id res chain seq x y z
N MET A 1 4.11 27.85 93.37
CA MET A 1 4.18 26.40 93.18
C MET A 1 2.81 25.94 92.67
N PHE A 2 2.58 25.96 91.35
CA PHE A 2 1.27 25.64 90.77
C PHE A 2 1.43 24.84 89.47
N LYS A 3 0.95 23.60 89.54
CA LYS A 3 0.54 22.57 88.54
C LYS A 3 1.30 22.46 87.18
N PRO A 4 1.79 21.26 86.81
CA PRO A 4 2.10 20.99 85.42
C PRO A 4 0.80 20.77 84.62
N PHE A 5 0.85 21.23 83.38
CA PHE A 5 -0.21 21.28 82.39
C PHE A 5 -0.76 19.89 82.00
N GLY A 6 -2.05 19.83 81.67
CA GLY A 6 -2.72 18.65 81.17
C GLY A 6 -2.19 18.20 79.80
N SER A 7 -1.84 16.91 79.70
CA SER A 7 -1.28 16.28 78.49
C SER A 7 -1.77 14.84 78.32
N ASP A 8 -3.07 14.59 78.52
CA ASP A 8 -3.61 13.22 78.49
C ASP A 8 -4.50 12.93 77.28
N ALA A 9 -5.34 13.88 76.85
CA ALA A 9 -6.28 13.65 75.74
C ALA A 9 -5.63 13.60 74.35
N GLY A 10 -4.71 14.53 74.04
CA GLY A 10 -4.03 14.59 72.73
C GLY A 10 -3.06 13.43 72.51
N THR A 11 -2.36 13.02 73.58
CA THR A 11 -1.45 11.88 73.57
C THR A 11 -2.20 10.58 73.29
N ASN A 12 -3.39 10.39 73.88
CA ASN A 12 -4.20 9.19 73.67
C ASN A 12 -4.75 9.09 72.23
N ILE A 13 -5.16 10.23 71.64
CA ILE A 13 -5.62 10.28 70.25
C ILE A 13 -4.46 9.96 69.28
N PHE A 14 -3.29 10.55 69.48
CA PHE A 14 -2.11 10.29 68.66
C PHE A 14 -1.67 8.82 68.75
N ILE A 15 -1.67 8.24 69.95
CA ILE A 15 -1.34 6.82 70.16
C ILE A 15 -2.33 5.91 69.42
N ARG A 16 -3.64 6.17 69.52
CA ARG A 16 -4.67 5.39 68.80
C ARG A 16 -4.52 5.48 67.29
N TYR A 17 -4.26 6.68 66.76
CA TYR A 17 -4.07 6.87 65.32
C TYR A 17 -2.85 6.11 64.80
N ASN A 18 -1.72 6.18 65.51
CA ASN A 18 -0.51 5.43 65.15
C ASN A 18 -0.71 3.90 65.27
N GLN A 19 -1.49 3.43 66.25
CA GLN A 19 -1.84 2.01 66.35
C GLN A 19 -2.69 1.53 65.17
N ILE A 20 -3.64 2.35 64.70
CA ILE A 20 -4.47 2.02 63.52
C ILE A 20 -3.59 1.96 62.26
N ILE A 21 -2.74 2.97 62.04
CA ILE A 21 -1.82 2.98 60.90
C ILE A 21 -0.91 1.75 60.93
N THR A 22 -0.33 1.43 62.09
CA THR A 22 0.58 0.28 62.22
C THR A 22 -0.14 -1.03 61.88
N ARG A 23 -1.39 -1.20 62.35
CA ARG A 23 -2.20 -2.37 61.99
C ARG A 23 -2.49 -2.43 60.49
N SER A 24 -2.92 -1.32 59.88
CA SER A 24 -3.19 -1.26 58.44
C SER A 24 -1.95 -1.57 57.61
N VAL A 25 -0.76 -1.10 58.03
CA VAL A 25 0.51 -1.42 57.35
C VAL A 25 0.81 -2.92 57.45
N ILE A 26 0.63 -3.54 58.62
CA ILE A 26 0.84 -4.98 58.79
C ILE A 26 -0.12 -5.78 57.89
N ASP A 27 -1.41 -5.43 57.86
CA ASP A 27 -2.40 -6.12 57.02
C ASP A 27 -2.07 -5.98 55.53
N LEU A 28 -1.68 -4.77 55.09
CA LEU A 28 -1.24 -4.53 53.71
C LEU A 28 0.00 -5.36 53.36
N THR A 29 1.01 -5.44 54.24
CA THR A 29 2.20 -6.27 53.99
C THR A 29 1.88 -7.76 53.95
N LYS A 30 0.83 -8.20 54.65
CA LYS A 30 0.39 -9.60 54.63
C LYS A 30 -0.33 -9.93 53.33
N VAL A 31 -1.19 -9.03 52.86
CA VAL A 31 -1.87 -9.15 51.56
C VAL A 31 -0.85 -9.11 50.42
N ASP A 32 0.10 -8.18 50.46
CA ASP A 32 1.17 -8.05 49.47
C ASP A 32 1.99 -9.34 49.36
N LYS A 33 2.42 -9.92 50.49
CA LYS A 33 3.09 -11.23 50.52
C LYS A 33 2.21 -12.35 49.96
N SER A 34 0.92 -12.35 50.26
CA SER A 34 -0.01 -13.36 49.73
C SER A 34 -0.17 -13.24 48.21
N ILE A 35 -0.18 -12.03 47.67
CA ILE A 35 -0.21 -11.77 46.23
C ILE A 35 1.10 -12.24 45.60
N CYS A 36 2.26 -11.90 46.18
CA CYS A 36 3.55 -12.36 45.69
C CYS A 36 3.65 -13.88 45.66
N ILE A 37 3.21 -14.57 46.72
CA ILE A 37 3.21 -16.04 46.76
C ILE A 37 2.28 -16.60 45.68
N ALA A 38 1.05 -16.06 45.55
CA ALA A 38 0.10 -16.52 44.55
C ALA A 38 0.57 -16.29 43.10
N LEU A 39 1.35 -15.23 42.84
CA LEU A 39 1.96 -14.96 41.53
C LEU A 39 3.14 -15.90 41.23
N ILE A 40 3.82 -16.41 42.26
CA ILE A 40 4.94 -17.35 42.14
C ILE A 40 4.46 -18.81 42.02
N ASP A 41 3.28 -19.14 42.58
CA ASP A 41 2.68 -20.48 42.58
C ASP A 41 1.99 -20.89 41.25
N GLU A 42 2.15 -20.12 40.16
CA GLU A 42 1.94 -20.68 38.81
C GLU A 42 2.93 -21.84 38.62
N LYS A 43 2.41 -23.07 38.60
CA LYS A 43 3.18 -24.32 38.57
C LYS A 43 4.44 -24.19 37.68
N PRO A 44 5.65 -24.48 38.20
CA PRO A 44 6.91 -24.38 37.46
C PRO A 44 7.09 -25.54 36.49
N GLY A 45 6.14 -25.70 35.56
CA GLY A 45 6.04 -26.86 34.69
C GLY A 45 5.26 -26.54 33.43
N ASP A 46 5.75 -25.59 32.65
CA ASP A 46 5.71 -25.64 31.17
C ASP A 46 6.51 -24.50 30.52
N TYR A 47 6.90 -23.46 31.28
CA TYR A 47 7.60 -22.30 30.72
C TYR A 47 8.94 -22.63 30.06
N ASP A 48 9.75 -23.51 30.66
CA ASP A 48 11.04 -23.90 30.09
C ASP A 48 10.86 -24.72 28.79
N ASN A 49 9.89 -25.62 28.78
CA ASN A 49 9.53 -26.44 27.63
C ASN A 49 8.92 -25.60 26.49
N GLU A 50 8.08 -24.63 26.82
CA GLU A 50 7.55 -23.66 25.86
C GLU A 50 8.66 -22.75 25.32
N CYS A 51 9.57 -22.27 26.18
CA CYS A 51 10.73 -21.49 25.74
C CYS A 51 11.66 -22.28 24.79
N GLU A 52 11.88 -23.57 25.08
CA GLU A 52 12.66 -24.48 24.23
C GLU A 52 11.98 -24.68 22.86
N LYS A 53 10.68 -24.97 22.84
CA LYS A 53 9.88 -25.11 21.60
C LYS A 53 9.89 -23.82 20.78
N ILE A 54 9.71 -22.67 21.41
CA ILE A 54 9.78 -21.36 20.73
C ILE A 54 11.19 -21.15 20.15
N GLY A 55 12.24 -21.54 20.88
CA GLY A 55 13.61 -21.54 20.40
C GLY A 55 13.80 -22.37 19.12
N GLU A 56 13.34 -23.63 19.13
CA GLU A 56 13.41 -24.50 17.95
C GLU A 56 12.64 -23.94 16.75
N HIS A 57 11.45 -23.39 16.97
CA HIS A 57 10.65 -22.81 15.90
C HIS A 57 11.33 -21.57 15.29
N ARG A 58 11.98 -20.73 16.11
CA ARG A 58 12.79 -19.61 15.62
C ARG A 58 13.96 -20.09 14.78
N GLU A 59 14.70 -21.09 15.24
CA GLU A 59 15.83 -21.63 14.48
C GLU A 59 15.39 -22.22 13.13
N LYS A 60 14.27 -22.97 13.12
CA LYS A 60 13.67 -23.49 11.87
C LYS A 60 13.27 -22.37 10.91
N LEU A 61 12.72 -21.26 11.44
CA LEU A 61 12.38 -20.08 10.65
C LEU A 61 13.62 -19.39 10.10
N ASP A 62 14.67 -19.22 10.90
CA ASP A 62 15.92 -18.59 10.45
C ASP A 62 16.58 -19.42 9.34
N ILE A 63 16.62 -20.75 9.50
CA ILE A 63 17.13 -21.66 8.46
C ILE A 63 16.28 -21.57 7.19
N ALA A 64 14.94 -21.56 7.31
CA ALA A 64 14.05 -21.42 6.16
C ALA A 64 14.26 -20.06 5.47
N HIS A 65 14.40 -18.99 6.24
CA HIS A 65 14.65 -17.64 5.74
C HIS A 65 15.98 -17.57 4.99
N ILE A 66 17.06 -18.12 5.56
CA ILE A 66 18.37 -18.19 4.90
C ILE A 66 18.27 -18.98 3.59
N ARG A 67 17.56 -20.12 3.58
CA ARG A 67 17.37 -20.94 2.36
C ARG A 67 16.58 -20.21 1.28
N VAL A 68 15.49 -19.55 1.64
CA VAL A 68 14.69 -18.74 0.71
C VAL A 68 15.52 -17.58 0.18
N LYS A 69 16.25 -16.87 1.06
CA LYS A 69 17.11 -15.75 0.70
C LYS A 69 18.22 -16.19 -0.27
N ALA A 70 18.92 -17.29 0.02
CA ALA A 70 19.93 -17.84 -0.86
C ALA A 70 19.35 -18.30 -2.21
N TYR A 71 18.12 -18.83 -2.22
CA TYR A 71 17.43 -19.19 -3.46
C TYR A 71 17.04 -17.95 -4.28
N LEU A 72 16.54 -16.89 -3.63
CA LEU A 72 16.21 -15.62 -4.26
C LEU A 72 17.47 -14.91 -4.79
N GLU A 73 18.58 -14.93 -4.04
CA GLU A 73 19.88 -14.43 -4.49
C GLU A 73 20.42 -15.25 -5.68
N LYS A 74 20.25 -16.58 -5.66
CA LYS A 74 20.60 -17.45 -6.79
C LYS A 74 19.76 -17.19 -8.03
N LEU A 75 18.51 -16.76 -7.87
CA LEU A 75 17.68 -16.28 -8.97
C LEU A 75 18.13 -14.89 -9.45
N SER A 76 18.55 -14.01 -8.53
CA SER A 76 19.06 -12.67 -8.82
C SER A 76 20.39 -12.68 -9.58
N CYS A 77 21.23 -13.70 -9.40
CA CYS A 77 22.49 -13.87 -10.14
C CYS A 77 22.35 -14.61 -11.49
N ARG A 78 21.14 -15.00 -11.91
CA ARG A 78 20.92 -15.55 -13.26
C ARG A 78 20.63 -14.42 -14.26
N CYS A 79 21.61 -13.54 -14.41
CA CYS A 79 21.68 -12.56 -15.48
C CYS A 79 22.93 -12.80 -16.33
N GLU A 80 23.04 -14.01 -16.88
CA GLU A 80 23.64 -14.24 -18.20
C GLU A 80 22.70 -15.23 -18.91
N ALA A 81 22.01 -14.75 -19.94
CA ALA A 81 21.22 -15.61 -20.84
C ALA A 81 22.19 -16.60 -21.55
N PRO A 82 21.80 -17.85 -21.86
CA PRO A 82 20.64 -18.09 -22.72
C PRO A 82 19.79 -19.33 -22.38
N GLU A 83 18.72 -19.45 -23.18
CA GLU A 83 17.88 -20.61 -23.47
C GLU A 83 16.66 -20.94 -22.60
N SER A 84 15.55 -20.93 -23.33
CA SER A 84 14.18 -21.31 -23.05
C SER A 84 14.03 -22.62 -22.27
N VAL A 85 13.47 -22.52 -21.07
CA VAL A 85 12.74 -23.63 -20.44
C VAL A 85 11.25 -23.48 -20.75
N ASN A 86 10.79 -24.41 -21.59
CA ASN A 86 9.44 -24.54 -22.09
C ASN A 86 8.51 -25.01 -20.96
N LEU A 87 7.84 -24.09 -20.27
CA LEU A 87 6.63 -24.41 -19.52
C LEU A 87 5.45 -24.38 -20.50
N GLU A 88 5.10 -25.55 -21.04
CA GLU A 88 3.83 -25.78 -21.72
C GLU A 88 2.68 -25.75 -20.72
N LYS A 89 2.34 -24.54 -20.25
CA LYS A 89 0.94 -24.22 -20.02
C LYS A 89 0.42 -23.83 -21.39
N ALA A 90 -0.68 -24.43 -21.84
CA ALA A 90 -1.35 -24.09 -23.09
C ALA A 90 -1.59 -22.57 -23.18
N LYS A 91 -0.60 -21.86 -23.71
CA LYS A 91 -0.69 -20.45 -24.03
C LYS A 91 -1.57 -20.44 -25.26
N LEU A 92 -2.85 -20.13 -25.06
CA LEU A 92 -3.64 -19.50 -26.10
C LEU A 92 -2.71 -18.47 -26.76
N LYS A 93 -2.35 -18.71 -28.03
CA LYS A 93 -1.55 -17.75 -28.80
C LYS A 93 -2.48 -16.59 -29.12
N LEU A 94 -2.75 -15.79 -28.09
CA LEU A 94 -3.40 -14.52 -28.21
C LEU A 94 -2.53 -13.68 -29.16
N PRO A 95 -3.14 -12.92 -30.08
CA PRO A 95 -2.41 -11.91 -30.82
C PRO A 95 -1.54 -11.12 -29.84
N LYS A 96 -0.28 -10.91 -30.19
CA LYS A 96 0.65 -10.15 -29.36
C LYS A 96 0.02 -8.77 -29.16
N VAL A 97 -0.40 -8.47 -27.93
CA VAL A 97 -1.04 -7.19 -27.61
C VAL A 97 0.03 -6.12 -27.78
N GLU A 98 -0.05 -5.38 -28.87
CA GLU A 98 0.77 -4.19 -29.09
C GLU A 98 0.29 -3.09 -28.14
N PHE A 99 1.21 -2.30 -27.62
CA PHE A 99 0.85 -1.13 -26.82
C PHE A 99 -0.02 -0.19 -27.67
N VAL A 100 -1.17 0.21 -27.11
CA VAL A 100 -1.91 1.35 -27.68
C VAL A 100 -0.99 2.56 -27.63
N LYS A 101 -0.63 3.07 -28.81
CA LYS A 101 0.23 4.24 -28.93
C LYS A 101 -0.60 5.49 -28.72
N PHE A 102 -0.24 6.27 -27.72
CA PHE A 102 -0.93 7.50 -27.37
C PHE A 102 -0.26 8.72 -28.01
N GLY A 103 -1.04 9.56 -28.67
CA GLY A 103 -0.53 10.74 -29.36
C GLY A 103 -0.98 12.06 -28.74
N ARG A 104 -2.29 12.23 -28.56
CA ARG A 104 -2.87 13.52 -28.15
C ARG A 104 -4.34 13.45 -27.75
N GLU A 105 -5.11 12.52 -28.31
CA GLU A 105 -6.57 12.58 -28.25
C GLU A 105 -7.08 12.29 -26.84
N ILE A 106 -7.85 13.22 -26.28
CA ILE A 106 -8.43 13.14 -24.93
C ILE A 106 -9.27 11.85 -24.80
N LYS A 107 -10.02 11.47 -25.84
CA LYS A 107 -10.83 10.25 -25.86
C LYS A 107 -9.99 8.97 -25.69
N ASP A 108 -8.74 8.97 -26.17
CA ASP A 108 -7.86 7.80 -26.14
C ASP A 108 -7.05 7.73 -24.85
N TRP A 109 -7.01 8.82 -24.06
CA TRP A 109 -6.27 8.87 -22.80
C TRP A 109 -6.71 7.78 -21.82
N LEU A 110 -8.03 7.61 -21.63
CA LEU A 110 -8.54 6.62 -20.68
C LEU A 110 -8.15 5.18 -21.09
N SER A 111 -8.26 4.88 -22.38
CA SER A 111 -7.87 3.58 -22.92
C SER A 111 -6.36 3.33 -22.75
N PHE A 112 -5.54 4.34 -23.06
CA PHE A 112 -4.10 4.31 -22.86
C PHE A 112 -3.73 4.11 -21.38
N TRP A 113 -4.26 4.96 -20.50
CA TRP A 113 -3.90 4.97 -19.08
C TRP A 113 -4.31 3.67 -18.40
N ASN A 114 -5.48 3.12 -18.71
CA ASN A 114 -5.92 1.82 -18.17
C ASN A 114 -5.00 0.66 -18.57
N GLN A 115 -4.37 0.72 -19.74
CA GLN A 115 -3.39 -0.29 -20.15
C GLN A 115 -2.03 -0.05 -19.51
N PHE A 116 -1.60 1.22 -19.48
CA PHE A 116 -0.29 1.61 -18.98
C PHE A 116 -0.19 1.57 -17.45
N SER A 117 -1.29 1.79 -16.72
CA SER A 117 -1.33 1.74 -15.26
C SER A 117 -0.85 0.41 -14.71
N ARG A 118 -1.16 -0.70 -15.42
CA ARG A 118 -0.69 -2.05 -15.07
C ARG A 118 0.84 -2.16 -15.05
N ILE A 119 1.54 -1.41 -15.90
CA ILE A 119 3.00 -1.35 -15.92
C ILE A 119 3.50 -0.37 -14.86
N HIS A 120 2.84 0.78 -14.74
CA HIS A 120 3.17 1.80 -13.75
C HIS A 120 3.15 1.25 -12.32
N GLU A 121 2.14 0.44 -11.99
CA GLU A 121 1.91 -0.17 -10.67
C GLU A 121 2.73 -1.44 -10.43
N ASP A 122 3.32 -2.05 -11.47
CA ASP A 122 4.12 -3.27 -11.30
C ASP A 122 5.45 -2.96 -10.61
N VAL A 123 5.64 -3.52 -9.41
CA VAL A 123 6.85 -3.35 -8.59
C VAL A 123 8.04 -4.17 -9.14
N LYS A 124 7.78 -5.16 -10.01
CA LYS A 124 8.84 -6.01 -10.58
C LYS A 124 9.64 -5.33 -11.69
N ILE A 125 9.08 -4.29 -12.28
CA ILE A 125 9.70 -3.54 -13.37
C ILE A 125 10.39 -2.31 -12.76
N CYS A 126 11.66 -2.09 -13.07
CA CYS A 126 12.37 -0.90 -12.59
C CYS A 126 11.87 0.36 -13.30
N ASP A 127 12.04 1.52 -12.67
CA ASP A 127 11.51 2.78 -13.22
C ASP A 127 12.21 3.18 -14.53
N GLU A 128 13.48 2.79 -14.75
CA GLU A 128 14.15 2.95 -16.04
C GLU A 128 13.42 2.20 -17.16
N ASP A 129 13.09 0.92 -16.94
CA ASP A 129 12.38 0.10 -17.91
C ASP A 129 10.95 0.62 -18.13
N LYS A 130 10.27 1.06 -17.07
CA LYS A 130 8.95 1.72 -17.18
C LYS A 130 9.03 2.98 -18.04
N PHE A 131 10.11 3.75 -17.94
CA PHE A 131 10.34 4.91 -18.80
C PHE A 131 10.48 4.48 -20.27
N GLN A 132 11.24 3.42 -20.55
CA GLN A 132 11.36 2.89 -21.92
C GLN A 132 10.00 2.43 -22.46
N TYR A 133 9.17 1.79 -21.64
CA TYR A 133 7.81 1.44 -22.02
C TYR A 133 6.95 2.68 -22.29
N LEU A 134 7.09 3.75 -21.50
CA LEU A 134 6.38 5.03 -21.71
C LEU A 134 6.76 5.69 -23.04
N ILE A 135 8.05 5.64 -23.38
CA ILE A 135 8.57 6.09 -24.68
C ILE A 135 7.94 5.28 -25.81
N GLN A 136 7.90 3.95 -25.70
CA GLN A 136 7.34 3.08 -26.75
C GLN A 136 5.82 3.20 -26.90
N SER A 137 5.13 3.56 -25.81
CA SER A 137 3.69 3.73 -25.77
C SER A 137 3.22 5.12 -26.22
N THR A 138 4.13 6.01 -26.64
CA THR A 138 3.81 7.32 -27.21
C THR A 138 4.15 7.40 -28.70
N ILE A 139 3.32 8.12 -29.47
CA ILE A 139 3.51 8.30 -30.92
C ILE A 139 4.61 9.34 -31.17
N ILE A 140 5.61 9.03 -31.98
CA ILE A 140 6.68 9.98 -32.35
C ILE A 140 6.09 11.24 -33.01
N GLY A 141 6.54 12.42 -32.59
CA GLY A 141 6.06 13.72 -33.09
C GLY A 141 4.70 14.15 -32.56
N SER A 142 4.18 13.46 -31.54
CA SER A 142 2.93 13.80 -30.88
C SER A 142 3.15 14.64 -29.63
N ARG A 143 2.10 15.32 -29.16
CA ARG A 143 2.19 16.15 -27.94
C ARG A 143 2.53 15.33 -26.70
N ALA A 144 2.01 14.11 -26.61
CA ALA A 144 2.36 13.18 -25.54
C ALA A 144 3.85 12.83 -25.56
N ARG A 145 4.38 12.60 -26.75
CA ARG A 145 5.81 12.31 -26.95
C ARG A 145 6.69 13.50 -26.58
N ASP A 146 6.33 14.72 -26.97
CA ASP A 146 7.08 15.93 -26.61
C ASP A 146 7.22 16.07 -25.09
N ILE A 147 6.17 15.72 -24.33
CA ILE A 147 6.19 15.75 -22.87
C ILE A 147 7.14 14.68 -22.33
N VAL A 148 7.07 13.45 -22.85
CA VAL A 148 7.96 12.36 -22.41
C VAL A 148 9.42 12.65 -22.74
N ASP A 149 9.71 13.13 -23.96
CA ASP A 149 11.06 13.45 -24.42
C ASP A 149 11.66 14.69 -23.72
N SER A 150 10.83 15.52 -23.07
CA SER A 150 11.32 16.65 -22.26
C SER A 150 12.08 16.22 -21.00
N TYR A 151 11.99 14.95 -20.62
CA TYR A 151 12.67 14.37 -19.48
C TYR A 151 13.73 13.36 -19.94
N PRO A 152 14.96 13.39 -19.37
CA PRO A 152 15.93 12.33 -19.61
C PRO A 152 15.41 10.97 -19.13
N PRO A 153 15.53 9.89 -19.93
CA PRO A 153 14.99 8.56 -19.62
C PRO A 153 15.80 7.88 -18.50
N THR A 154 15.48 8.24 -17.27
CA THR A 154 16.17 7.86 -16.03
C THR A 154 15.10 7.58 -14.96
N ALA A 155 15.34 6.67 -14.01
CA ALA A 155 14.35 6.34 -12.98
C ALA A 155 13.82 7.57 -12.24
N GLN A 156 14.73 8.46 -11.83
CA GLN A 156 14.38 9.64 -11.04
C GLN A 156 13.41 10.59 -11.77
N ASN A 157 13.40 10.58 -13.10
CA ASN A 157 12.55 11.44 -13.91
C ASN A 157 11.30 10.72 -14.43
N TYR A 158 11.18 9.40 -14.26
CA TYR A 158 9.99 8.64 -14.66
C TYR A 158 8.72 9.19 -14.01
N ALA A 159 8.72 9.32 -12.69
CA ALA A 159 7.56 9.84 -11.95
C ALA A 159 7.15 11.22 -12.44
N LYS A 160 8.13 12.11 -12.67
CA LYS A 160 7.88 13.48 -13.17
C LYS A 160 7.26 13.48 -14.58
N ALA A 161 7.75 12.62 -15.47
CA ALA A 161 7.23 12.50 -16.83
C ALA A 161 5.77 11.99 -16.82
N VAL A 162 5.48 10.98 -16.00
CA VAL A 162 4.12 10.43 -15.84
C VAL A 162 3.17 11.46 -15.25
N ASP A 163 3.59 12.20 -14.22
CA ASP A 163 2.76 13.22 -13.59
C ASP A 163 2.47 14.38 -14.54
N ASN A 164 3.45 14.81 -15.33
CA ASN A 164 3.22 15.84 -16.36
C ASN A 164 2.24 15.34 -17.44
N LEU A 165 2.35 14.06 -17.82
CA LEU A 165 1.43 13.45 -18.77
C LEU A 165 0.00 13.40 -18.21
N LYS A 166 -0.19 12.99 -16.95
CA LYS A 166 -1.48 12.99 -16.25
C LYS A 166 -2.07 14.38 -16.10
N THR A 167 -1.28 15.37 -15.70
CA THR A 167 -1.76 16.75 -15.53
C THR A 167 -2.13 17.43 -16.84
N THR A 168 -1.52 17.00 -17.95
CA THR A 168 -1.86 17.53 -19.28
C THR A 168 -3.11 16.88 -19.87
N PHE A 169 -3.22 15.53 -19.81
CA PHE A 169 -4.26 14.78 -20.50
C PHE A 169 -5.31 14.14 -19.60
N GLY A 170 -4.97 13.82 -18.35
CA GLY A 170 -5.81 13.11 -17.38
C GLY A 170 -6.71 13.99 -16.53
N ARG A 171 -7.02 15.20 -16.98
CA ARG A 171 -7.87 16.14 -16.22
C ARG A 171 -9.35 15.85 -16.47
N GLU A 172 -10.05 15.44 -15.43
CA GLU A 172 -11.44 15.00 -15.49
C GLU A 172 -12.41 16.04 -16.05
N GLU A 173 -12.16 17.31 -15.75
CA GLU A 173 -12.94 18.45 -16.26
C GLU A 173 -13.02 18.47 -17.80
N PHE A 174 -11.91 18.15 -18.48
CA PHE A 174 -11.88 18.13 -19.94
C PHE A 174 -12.56 16.89 -20.53
N PHE A 175 -12.61 15.77 -19.80
CA PHE A 175 -13.37 14.61 -20.26
C PHE A 175 -14.85 14.93 -20.29
N PHE A 176 -15.39 15.50 -19.21
CA PHE A 176 -16.80 15.87 -19.14
C PHE A 176 -17.20 16.85 -20.26
N GLU A 177 -16.44 17.94 -20.43
CA GLU A 177 -16.71 18.93 -21.47
C GLU A 177 -16.64 18.31 -22.88
N TYR A 178 -15.65 17.46 -23.13
CA TYR A 178 -15.49 16.77 -24.41
C TYR A 178 -16.69 15.86 -24.71
N TYR A 179 -17.06 14.98 -23.77
CA TYR A 179 -18.18 14.04 -23.97
C TYR A 179 -19.52 14.75 -24.10
N VAL A 180 -19.77 15.78 -23.28
CA VAL A 180 -21.00 16.59 -23.40
C VAL A 180 -21.05 17.30 -24.75
N THR A 181 -19.94 17.88 -25.20
CA THR A 181 -19.86 18.54 -26.52
C THR A 181 -20.07 17.53 -27.66
N GLU A 182 -19.51 16.33 -27.55
CA GLU A 182 -19.68 15.27 -28.55
C GLU A 182 -21.14 14.81 -28.64
N LEU A 183 -21.81 14.65 -27.49
CA LEU A 183 -23.24 14.35 -27.40
C LEU A 183 -24.09 15.47 -28.01
N PHE A 184 -23.84 16.73 -27.63
CA PHE A 184 -24.55 17.87 -28.23
C PHE A 184 -24.33 17.95 -29.74
N SER A 185 -23.09 17.76 -30.20
CA SER A 185 -22.75 17.71 -31.63
C SER A 185 -23.52 16.60 -32.35
N LEU A 186 -23.66 15.41 -31.76
CA LEU A 186 -24.43 14.30 -32.32
C LEU A 186 -25.92 14.69 -32.48
N VAL A 187 -26.53 15.26 -31.43
CA VAL A 187 -27.93 15.72 -31.45
C VAL A 187 -28.15 16.84 -32.47
N VAL A 188 -27.26 17.83 -32.53
CA VAL A 188 -27.34 18.94 -33.49
C VAL A 188 -27.20 18.43 -34.93
N LYS A 189 -26.24 17.53 -35.22
CA LYS A 189 -26.10 16.92 -36.54
C LYS A 189 -27.36 16.16 -36.95
N ASN A 190 -27.98 15.43 -36.01
CA ASN A 190 -29.19 14.66 -36.27
C ASN A 190 -30.44 15.53 -36.49
N THR A 191 -30.48 16.75 -35.94
CA THR A 191 -31.61 17.68 -36.10
C THR A 191 -31.47 18.61 -37.29
N THR A 192 -30.23 18.97 -37.68
CA THR A 192 -29.96 19.95 -38.74
C THR A 192 -29.70 19.34 -40.11
N ASN A 193 -29.16 18.12 -40.19
CA ASN A 193 -28.88 17.47 -41.48
C ASN A 193 -30.04 16.57 -41.92
N LEU A 194 -30.87 17.08 -42.83
CA LEU A 194 -32.03 16.37 -43.38
C LEU A 194 -31.66 15.13 -44.24
N TYR A 195 -30.42 15.07 -44.75
CA TYR A 195 -29.96 13.98 -45.63
C TYR A 195 -29.20 12.87 -44.89
N SER A 196 -28.82 13.10 -43.62
CA SER A 196 -28.12 12.13 -42.77
C SER A 196 -28.75 12.06 -41.37
N LYS A 197 -30.08 12.16 -41.30
CA LYS A 197 -30.82 11.99 -40.06
C LYS A 197 -30.73 10.51 -39.65
N LEU A 198 -30.00 10.25 -38.57
CA LEU A 198 -29.89 8.94 -37.98
C LEU A 198 -31.27 8.49 -37.48
N ASN A 199 -31.62 7.26 -37.79
CA ASN A 199 -32.80 6.66 -37.19
C ASN A 199 -32.56 6.45 -35.67
N ILE A 200 -33.63 6.16 -34.93
CA ILE A 200 -33.54 6.03 -33.46
C ILE A 200 -32.52 4.96 -33.05
N MET A 201 -32.47 3.82 -33.75
CA MET A 201 -31.53 2.72 -33.48
C MET A 201 -30.07 3.15 -33.71
N GLU A 202 -29.77 3.74 -34.87
CA GLU A 202 -28.43 4.24 -35.21
C GLU A 202 -27.96 5.35 -34.27
N LEU A 203 -28.89 6.16 -33.74
CA LEU A 203 -28.57 7.17 -32.75
C LEU A 203 -28.17 6.53 -31.41
N TYR A 204 -28.86 5.47 -30.97
CA TYR A 204 -28.50 4.71 -29.78
C TYR A 204 -27.16 3.99 -29.92
N ASP A 205 -26.84 3.45 -31.11
CA ASP A 205 -25.56 2.79 -31.37
C ASP A 205 -24.36 3.76 -31.36
N LYS A 206 -24.61 5.07 -31.45
CA LYS A 206 -23.60 6.15 -31.49
C LYS A 206 -23.42 6.87 -30.15
N LEU A 207 -24.31 6.62 -29.18
CA LEU A 207 -24.26 7.13 -27.81
C LEU A 207 -23.28 6.30 -26.96
#